data_AF-A0A7S0UCG6-F1
#
_entry.id   AF-A0A7S0UCG6-F1
#
_cell.length_a   1.000
_cell.length_b   1.000
_cell.length_c   1.000
_cell.angle_alpha   90.00
_cell.angle_beta   90.00
_cell.angle_gamma   90.00
#
_symmetry.space_group_name_H-M   'P 1'
#
loop_
_entity.id
_entity.type
_entity.pdbx_description
1 polymer ?
#
loop_
_entity_poly.entity_id
_entity_poly.type
_entity_poly.pdbx_seq_one_letter_code
_entity_poly.pdbx_strand_id
1 'polypeptide(L)'
;LGLGDGAYLAVATSSTIGYGDLKPETAVGKCAAVCYALLAVSVLGYLTSCVGDAIQPDSDTSIGFGGDEAQWGLSAVDSLLGRSSFDPSHYSLSRNSALKASLVTKTLLLVAFSSAVMLRLEPSLTATDAVYLTVMTLTTVGFGDIVAVSPPARAFCALVALLGLGLFSTFTDLAGEWRSSVRVAGGGLALQCCVTLGVTLGVGTAAFA
;
A
#
# COMPACT_ATOMS: atom_id res chain seq x y z
N LEU A 1 26.99 -13.95 3.34
CA LEU A 1 25.53 -13.88 3.12
C LEU A 1 25.10 -15.22 2.54
N GLY A 2 24.10 -15.88 3.15
CA GLY A 2 23.46 -17.03 2.50
C GLY A 2 22.59 -16.58 1.32
N LEU A 3 22.12 -17.53 0.49
CA LEU A 3 21.25 -17.21 -0.66
C LEU A 3 19.97 -16.47 -0.23
N GLY A 4 19.37 -16.88 0.89
CA GLY A 4 18.16 -16.26 1.43
C GLY A 4 18.37 -14.81 1.89
N ASP A 5 19.50 -14.52 2.52
CA ASP A 5 19.87 -13.16 2.93
C ASP A 5 20.14 -12.25 1.72
N GLY A 6 20.74 -12.81 0.67
CA GLY A 6 20.95 -12.09 -0.59
C GLY A 6 19.65 -11.76 -1.31
N ALA A 7 18.70 -12.70 -1.35
CA ALA A 7 17.37 -12.47 -1.91
C ALA A 7 16.59 -11.42 -1.10
N TYR A 8 16.64 -11.49 0.23
CA TYR A 8 16.04 -10.48 1.11
C TYR A 8 16.62 -9.08 0.84
N LEU A 9 17.95 -8.96 0.76
CA LEU A 9 18.62 -7.70 0.42
C LEU A 9 18.20 -7.17 -0.96
N ALA A 10 18.13 -8.06 -1.96
CA ALA A 10 17.70 -7.70 -3.31
C ALA A 10 16.25 -7.18 -3.32
N VAL A 11 15.34 -7.86 -2.61
CA VAL A 11 13.95 -7.43 -2.48
C VAL A 11 13.86 -6.11 -1.75
N ALA A 12 14.47 -5.99 -0.57
CA ALA A 12 14.45 -4.77 0.24
C ALA A 12 15.05 -3.55 -0.48
N THR A 13 16.05 -3.77 -1.33
CA THR A 13 16.62 -2.72 -2.19
C THR A 13 15.72 -2.42 -3.37
N SER A 14 15.08 -3.44 -3.98
CA SER A 14 14.17 -3.25 -5.13
C SER A 14 12.87 -2.54 -4.77
N SER A 15 12.33 -2.81 -3.58
CA SER A 15 11.15 -2.15 -3.02
C SER A 15 11.50 -0.83 -2.33
N THR A 16 12.76 -0.38 -2.40
CA THR A 16 13.25 0.88 -1.81
C THR A 16 13.09 1.01 -0.28
N ILE A 17 12.88 -0.11 0.44
CA ILE A 17 12.73 -0.11 1.90
C ILE A 17 14.07 0.17 2.58
N GLY A 18 15.11 -0.57 2.18
CA GLY A 18 16.48 -0.32 2.63
C GLY A 18 16.72 -0.32 4.15
N TYR A 19 16.24 -1.33 4.89
CA TYR A 19 16.42 -1.43 6.35
C TYR A 19 17.87 -1.26 6.84
N GLY A 20 18.86 -1.57 6.00
CA GLY A 20 20.28 -1.34 6.31
C GLY A 20 20.91 -2.35 7.26
N ASP A 21 20.16 -3.41 7.63
CA ASP A 21 20.61 -4.55 8.43
C ASP A 21 21.62 -5.43 7.65
N LEU A 22 21.37 -5.63 6.36
CA LEU A 22 22.30 -6.23 5.42
C LEU A 22 22.77 -5.19 4.41
N LYS A 23 24.09 -5.10 4.20
CA LYS A 23 24.68 -4.17 3.23
C LYS A 23 26.00 -4.68 2.67
N PRO A 24 26.34 -4.34 1.43
CA PRO A 24 27.63 -4.70 0.85
C PRO A 24 28.76 -3.87 1.50
N GLU A 25 29.74 -4.55 2.08
CA GLU A 25 30.92 -3.88 2.66
C GLU A 25 32.04 -3.70 1.62
N THR A 26 32.10 -4.58 0.62
CA THR A 26 33.14 -4.55 -0.42
C THR A 26 32.94 -3.39 -1.38
N ALA A 27 34.04 -2.81 -1.87
CA ALA A 27 33.99 -1.72 -2.85
C ALA A 27 33.21 -2.12 -4.12
N VAL A 28 33.46 -3.32 -4.64
CA VAL A 28 32.74 -3.89 -5.79
C VAL A 28 31.26 -4.07 -5.48
N GLY A 29 30.91 -4.56 -4.29
CA GLY A 29 29.52 -4.73 -3.87
C GLY A 29 28.76 -3.41 -3.77
N LYS A 30 29.41 -2.34 -3.31
CA LYS A 30 28.82 -0.99 -3.29
C LYS A 30 28.56 -0.46 -4.70
N CYS A 31 29.52 -0.60 -5.62
CA CYS A 31 29.30 -0.22 -7.02
C CYS A 31 28.15 -1.01 -7.67
N ALA A 32 28.10 -2.33 -7.45
CA ALA A 32 27.01 -3.16 -7.94
C ALA A 32 25.65 -2.77 -7.35
N ALA A 33 25.59 -2.45 -6.05
CA ALA A 33 24.37 -2.00 -5.39
C ALA A 33 23.89 -0.65 -5.93
N VAL A 34 24.78 0.28 -6.28
CA VAL A 34 24.41 1.53 -6.95
C VAL A 34 23.76 1.26 -8.30
N CYS A 35 24.39 0.44 -9.14
CA CYS A 35 23.81 0.07 -10.44
C CYS A 35 22.46 -0.64 -10.29
N TYR A 36 22.35 -1.57 -9.35
CA TYR A 36 21.12 -2.29 -9.05
C TYR A 36 20.01 -1.35 -8.55
N ALA A 37 20.31 -0.42 -7.65
CA ALA A 37 19.33 0.52 -7.11
C ALA A 37 18.73 1.42 -8.20
N LEU A 38 19.52 1.88 -9.16
CA LEU A 38 19.04 2.68 -10.29
C LEU A 38 18.07 1.89 -11.19
N LEU A 39 18.40 0.64 -11.49
CA LEU A 39 17.54 -0.25 -12.26
C LEU A 39 16.26 -0.59 -11.49
N ALA A 40 16.38 -0.89 -10.20
CA ALA A 40 15.27 -1.19 -9.31
C ALA A 40 14.23 -0.07 -9.28
N VAL A 41 14.62 1.19 -9.09
CA VAL A 41 13.68 2.33 -9.07
C VAL A 41 12.95 2.48 -10.42
N SER A 42 13.63 2.22 -11.54
CA SER A 42 13.02 2.27 -12.87
C SER A 42 11.98 1.15 -13.06
N VAL A 43 12.33 -0.07 -12.64
CA VAL A 43 11.43 -1.23 -12.67
C VAL A 43 10.24 -1.04 -11.72
N LEU A 44 10.48 -0.48 -10.53
CA LEU A 44 9.46 -0.17 -9.54
C LEU A 44 8.40 0.77 -10.13
N GLY A 45 8.83 1.86 -10.77
CA GLY A 45 7.92 2.81 -11.42
C GLY A 45 7.10 2.17 -12.55
N TYR A 46 7.71 1.29 -13.35
CA TYR A 46 6.99 0.53 -14.38
C TYR A 46 5.95 -0.44 -13.78
N LEU A 47 6.34 -1.19 -12.75
CA LEU A 47 5.44 -2.12 -12.06
C LEU A 47 4.26 -1.40 -11.41
N THR A 48 4.50 -0.25 -10.76
CA THR A 48 3.42 0.58 -10.21
C THR A 48 2.48 1.09 -11.31
N SER A 49 2.99 1.43 -12.50
CA SER A 49 2.14 1.79 -13.64
C SER A 49 1.25 0.63 -14.08
N CYS A 50 1.81 -0.58 -14.23
CA CYS A 50 1.04 -1.76 -14.61
C CYS A 50 -0.01 -2.14 -13.56
N VAL A 51 0.32 -2.01 -12.28
CA VAL A 51 -0.64 -2.27 -11.18
C VAL A 51 -1.74 -1.20 -11.16
N GLY A 52 -1.40 0.06 -11.40
CA GLY A 52 -2.40 1.13 -11.54
C GLY A 52 -3.38 0.87 -12.69
N ASP A 53 -2.87 0.43 -13.84
CA ASP A 53 -3.70 0.03 -14.96
C ASP A 53 -4.57 -1.19 -14.59
N ALA A 54 -4.02 -2.17 -13.88
CA ALA A 54 -4.74 -3.37 -13.45
C ALA A 54 -5.84 -3.12 -12.39
N ILE A 55 -5.75 -2.03 -11.63
CA ILE A 55 -6.80 -1.63 -10.67
C ILE A 55 -8.00 -1.03 -11.41
N GLN A 56 -7.80 -0.49 -12.61
CA GLN A 56 -8.90 0.07 -13.39
C GLN A 56 -9.81 -1.04 -13.93
N PRO A 57 -11.13 -0.98 -13.66
CA PRO A 57 -12.07 -2.02 -14.06
C PRO A 57 -12.29 -2.12 -15.59
N ASP A 58 -11.80 -1.14 -16.37
CA ASP A 58 -11.92 -1.09 -17.84
C ASP A 58 -10.65 -1.58 -18.58
N SER A 59 -9.60 -2.00 -17.86
CA SER A 59 -8.36 -2.47 -18.51
C SER A 59 -8.40 -3.98 -18.80
N ASP A 60 -7.96 -4.37 -20.01
CA ASP A 60 -7.87 -5.77 -20.47
C ASP A 60 -6.88 -6.64 -19.65
N THR A 61 -6.09 -5.99 -18.78
CA THR A 61 -5.12 -6.59 -17.84
C THR A 61 -5.53 -6.38 -16.38
N SER A 62 -6.83 -6.39 -16.09
CA SER A 62 -7.33 -6.36 -14.71
C SER A 62 -6.91 -7.63 -13.96
N ILE A 63 -5.92 -7.49 -13.08
CA ILE A 63 -5.67 -8.48 -12.03
C ILE A 63 -6.84 -8.28 -11.07
N GLY A 64 -7.81 -9.20 -11.00
CA GLY A 64 -9.12 -9.09 -10.31
C GLY A 64 -9.12 -8.51 -8.87
N PHE A 65 -8.75 -7.25 -8.72
CA PHE A 65 -8.64 -6.50 -7.48
C PHE A 65 -9.49 -5.23 -7.55
N GLY A 66 -9.78 -4.73 -8.76
CA GLY A 66 -10.77 -3.70 -9.07
C GLY A 66 -11.85 -4.25 -10.00
N GLY A 67 -13.12 -4.07 -9.63
CA GLY A 67 -14.30 -4.63 -10.32
C GLY A 67 -15.40 -5.05 -9.33
N ASP A 68 -16.34 -5.89 -9.77
CA ASP A 68 -17.39 -6.49 -8.92
C ASP A 68 -16.81 -7.23 -7.70
N GLU A 69 -15.54 -7.67 -7.77
CA GLU A 69 -14.84 -8.27 -6.64
C GLU A 69 -14.46 -7.27 -5.52
N ALA A 70 -14.31 -5.99 -5.82
CA ALA A 70 -14.13 -4.97 -4.78
C ALA A 70 -15.44 -4.75 -3.99
N GLN A 71 -16.59 -5.04 -4.60
CA GLN A 71 -17.91 -4.91 -3.98
C GLN A 71 -18.17 -6.01 -2.95
N TRP A 72 -17.70 -7.25 -3.17
CA TRP A 72 -17.90 -8.34 -2.18
C TRP A 72 -17.15 -8.07 -0.86
N GLY A 73 -15.98 -7.44 -0.93
CA GLY A 73 -15.18 -7.10 0.25
C GLY A 73 -15.84 -6.03 1.12
N LEU A 74 -16.40 -4.99 0.50
CA LEU A 74 -17.18 -3.96 1.19
C LEU A 74 -18.52 -4.50 1.70
N SER A 75 -19.19 -5.38 0.94
CA SER A 75 -20.43 -6.01 1.40
C SER A 75 -20.18 -6.96 2.58
N ALA A 76 -19.03 -7.63 2.65
CA ALA A 76 -18.66 -8.44 3.81
C ALA A 76 -18.46 -7.58 5.08
N VAL A 77 -17.88 -6.38 4.94
CA VAL A 77 -17.78 -5.40 6.04
C VAL A 77 -19.16 -4.89 6.45
N ASP A 78 -20.03 -4.55 5.50
CA ASP A 78 -21.42 -4.14 5.79
C ASP A 78 -22.22 -5.27 6.46
N SER A 79 -21.98 -6.52 6.06
CA SER A 79 -22.57 -7.72 6.68
C SER A 79 -22.12 -7.89 8.13
N LEU A 80 -20.82 -7.64 8.41
CA LEU A 80 -20.28 -7.65 9.77
C LEU A 80 -20.78 -6.47 10.63
N LEU A 81 -21.03 -5.31 10.00
CA LEU A 81 -21.63 -4.14 10.65
C LEU A 81 -23.16 -4.23 10.76
N GLY A 82 -23.79 -5.31 10.26
CA GLY A 82 -25.23 -5.55 10.36
C GLY A 82 -26.10 -4.71 9.41
N ARG A 83 -25.53 -4.11 8.36
CA ARG A 83 -26.26 -3.38 7.32
C ARG A 83 -26.76 -4.35 6.25
N SER A 84 -28.00 -4.82 6.39
CA SER A 84 -28.61 -5.86 5.56
C SER A 84 -29.35 -5.38 4.30
N SER A 85 -29.15 -4.15 3.83
CA SER A 85 -29.81 -3.67 2.61
C SER A 85 -28.91 -2.70 1.83
N PHE A 86 -28.08 -3.26 0.95
CA PHE A 86 -27.34 -2.48 -0.04
C PHE A 86 -28.22 -2.30 -1.27
N ASP A 87 -28.86 -1.13 -1.38
CA ASP A 87 -29.57 -0.71 -2.59
C ASP A 87 -28.56 0.03 -3.52
N PRO A 88 -28.15 -0.57 -4.66
CA PRO A 88 -27.14 0.00 -5.54
C PRO A 88 -27.61 1.27 -6.27
N SER A 89 -28.90 1.59 -6.23
CA SER A 89 -29.50 2.62 -7.08
C SER A 89 -29.37 4.06 -6.56
N HIS A 90 -29.02 4.26 -5.29
CA HIS A 90 -29.06 5.57 -4.63
C HIS A 90 -27.70 6.17 -4.24
N TYR A 91 -26.57 5.51 -4.52
CA TYR A 91 -25.24 6.10 -4.37
C TYR A 91 -24.60 6.34 -5.74
N SER A 92 -24.81 7.52 -6.31
CA SER A 92 -23.94 8.03 -7.40
C SER A 92 -22.67 8.69 -6.85
N LEU A 93 -22.25 8.28 -5.64
CA LEU A 93 -20.92 8.59 -5.12
C LEU A 93 -19.92 7.97 -6.09
N SER A 94 -19.27 8.85 -6.86
CA SER A 94 -18.36 8.59 -7.97
C SER A 94 -17.78 7.17 -7.90
N ARG A 95 -17.99 6.34 -8.92
CA ARG A 95 -17.46 4.96 -9.06
C ARG A 95 -16.00 4.78 -8.59
N ASN A 96 -15.23 5.86 -8.56
CA ASN A 96 -13.88 5.98 -8.03
C ASN A 96 -13.77 5.95 -6.49
N SER A 97 -14.74 6.43 -5.71
CA SER A 97 -14.70 6.45 -4.23
C SER A 97 -14.95 5.08 -3.59
N ALA A 98 -15.78 4.23 -4.18
CA ALA A 98 -16.02 2.87 -3.69
C ALA A 98 -14.82 1.94 -3.94
N LEU A 99 -14.17 2.07 -5.11
CA LEU A 99 -12.91 1.36 -5.40
C LEU A 99 -11.80 1.76 -4.43
N LYS A 100 -11.65 3.07 -4.16
CA LYS A 100 -10.70 3.57 -3.14
C LYS A 100 -11.01 3.04 -1.75
N ALA A 101 -12.28 3.02 -1.34
CA ALA A 101 -12.68 2.48 -0.03
C ALA A 101 -12.33 0.99 0.11
N SER A 102 -12.58 0.18 -0.93
CA SER A 102 -12.23 -1.25 -0.94
C SER A 102 -10.71 -1.46 -0.83
N LEU A 103 -9.90 -0.63 -1.49
CA LEU A 103 -8.44 -0.68 -1.40
C LEU A 103 -7.94 -0.35 0.01
N VAL A 104 -8.50 0.67 0.66
CA VAL A 104 -8.18 1.01 2.05
C VAL A 104 -8.52 -0.15 2.99
N THR A 105 -9.71 -0.76 2.84
CA THR A 105 -10.11 -1.93 3.63
C THR A 105 -9.17 -3.11 3.44
N LYS A 106 -8.79 -3.45 2.19
CA LYS A 106 -7.83 -4.53 1.88
C LYS A 106 -6.45 -4.26 2.51
N THR A 107 -6.02 -3.01 2.52
CA THR A 107 -4.76 -2.59 3.16
C THR A 107 -4.79 -2.81 4.67
N LEU A 108 -5.88 -2.41 5.33
CA LEU A 108 -6.03 -2.62 6.78
C LEU A 108 -6.06 -4.10 7.15
N LEU A 109 -6.76 -4.93 6.35
CA LEU A 109 -6.78 -6.38 6.53
C LEU A 109 -5.39 -6.99 6.33
N LEU A 110 -4.65 -6.54 5.31
CA LEU A 110 -3.27 -6.97 5.07
C LEU A 110 -2.35 -6.63 6.24
N VAL A 111 -2.44 -5.41 6.79
CA VAL A 111 -1.66 -5.00 7.97
C VAL A 111 -2.01 -5.87 9.18
N ALA A 112 -3.30 -6.09 9.44
CA ALA A 112 -3.74 -6.92 10.57
C ALA A 112 -3.26 -8.38 10.44
N PHE A 113 -3.44 -8.99 9.26
CA PHE A 113 -2.99 -10.35 8.97
C PHE A 113 -1.47 -10.47 9.06
N SER A 114 -0.75 -9.54 8.42
CA SER A 114 0.71 -9.53 8.40
C SER A 114 1.30 -9.38 9.81
N SER A 115 0.71 -8.50 10.63
CA SER A 115 1.14 -8.30 12.01
C SER A 115 0.93 -9.56 12.85
N ALA A 116 -0.21 -10.23 12.67
CA ALA A 116 -0.49 -11.50 13.35
C ALA A 116 0.50 -12.60 12.95
N VAL A 117 0.86 -12.71 11.67
CA VAL A 117 1.87 -13.67 11.19
C VAL A 117 3.25 -13.32 11.76
N MET A 118 3.62 -12.04 11.78
CA MET A 118 4.92 -11.61 12.30
C MET A 118 5.10 -11.98 13.79
N LEU A 119 4.05 -11.83 14.61
CA LEU A 119 4.07 -12.27 16.01
C LEU A 119 4.25 -13.79 16.18
N ARG A 120 3.88 -14.59 15.17
CA ARG A 120 4.09 -16.05 15.18
C ARG A 120 5.51 -16.42 14.74
N LEU A 121 6.07 -15.69 13.77
CA LEU A 121 7.41 -15.93 13.25
C LEU A 121 8.49 -15.39 14.18
N GLU A 122 8.17 -14.35 14.94
CA GLU A 122 9.12 -13.65 15.81
C GLU A 122 8.46 -13.30 17.15
N PRO A 123 8.35 -14.29 18.06
CA PRO A 123 7.67 -14.13 19.36
C PRO A 123 8.40 -13.17 20.31
N SER A 124 9.59 -12.70 19.95
CA SER A 124 10.32 -11.65 20.67
C SER A 124 9.79 -10.25 20.43
N LEU A 125 9.01 -10.02 19.36
CA LEU A 125 8.41 -8.72 19.07
C LEU A 125 7.13 -8.52 19.88
N THR A 126 6.91 -7.29 20.35
CA THR A 126 5.60 -6.92 20.91
C THR A 126 4.57 -6.71 19.80
N ALA A 127 3.27 -6.75 20.13
CA ALA A 127 2.20 -6.51 19.16
C ALA A 127 2.35 -5.15 18.45
N THR A 128 2.78 -4.13 19.19
CA THR A 128 3.03 -2.80 18.65
C THR A 128 4.21 -2.81 17.68
N ASP A 129 5.30 -3.50 18.02
CA ASP A 129 6.50 -3.61 17.17
C ASP A 129 6.19 -4.37 15.87
N ALA A 130 5.34 -5.40 15.93
CA ALA A 130 4.92 -6.14 14.74
C ALA A 130 4.06 -5.29 13.80
N VAL A 131 3.10 -4.52 14.33
CA VAL A 131 2.31 -3.56 13.53
C VAL A 131 3.22 -2.47 12.96
N TYR A 132 4.12 -1.93 13.78
CA TYR A 132 5.08 -0.93 13.36
C TYR A 132 5.97 -1.44 12.22
N LEU A 133 6.58 -2.62 12.37
CA LEU A 133 7.41 -3.25 11.35
C LEU A 133 6.63 -3.45 10.05
N THR A 134 5.40 -3.98 10.13
CA THR A 134 4.60 -4.22 8.92
C THR A 134 4.20 -2.93 8.23
N VAL A 135 3.78 -1.89 8.96
CA VAL A 135 3.48 -0.58 8.39
C VAL A 135 4.72 0.05 7.74
N MET A 136 5.88 0.02 8.41
CA MET A 136 7.13 0.57 7.86
C MET A 136 7.61 -0.19 6.61
N THR A 137 7.38 -1.50 6.57
CA THR A 137 7.67 -2.36 5.41
C THR A 137 6.75 -2.02 4.24
N LEU A 138 5.46 -1.91 4.52
CA LEU A 138 4.40 -1.69 3.53
C LEU A 138 4.47 -0.28 2.91
N THR A 139 4.83 0.72 3.73
CA THR A 139 4.98 2.12 3.33
C THR A 139 6.35 2.44 2.75
N THR A 140 7.24 1.45 2.67
CA THR A 140 8.62 1.56 2.21
C THR A 140 9.50 2.57 2.97
N VAL A 141 9.08 2.98 4.18
CA VAL A 141 9.87 3.89 5.04
C VAL A 141 11.10 3.19 5.61
N GLY A 142 10.93 1.97 6.12
CA GLY A 142 12.05 1.08 6.43
C GLY A 142 13.12 1.63 7.36
N PHE A 143 12.76 2.27 8.48
CA PHE A 143 13.75 2.88 9.40
C PHE A 143 14.88 1.94 9.86
N GLY A 144 14.62 0.63 9.91
CA GLY A 144 15.63 -0.39 10.22
C GLY A 144 15.98 -0.48 11.71
N ASP A 145 15.23 0.21 12.56
CA ASP A 145 15.29 0.14 14.03
C ASP A 145 14.76 -1.19 14.56
N ILE A 146 13.70 -1.71 13.95
CA ILE A 146 13.17 -3.05 14.17
C ILE A 146 13.21 -3.78 12.82
N VAL A 147 13.79 -4.99 12.82
CA VAL A 147 13.93 -5.81 11.62
C VAL A 147 13.68 -7.28 11.94
N ALA A 148 13.24 -8.02 10.92
CA ALA A 148 13.10 -9.47 11.02
C ALA A 148 14.48 -10.14 11.06
N VAL A 149 14.78 -10.84 12.15
CA VAL A 149 16.05 -11.54 12.33
C VAL A 149 15.92 -12.99 11.88
N SER A 150 14.76 -13.62 12.11
CA SER A 150 14.56 -15.01 11.74
C SER A 150 14.48 -15.19 10.21
N PRO A 151 15.13 -16.22 9.62
CA PRO A 151 15.03 -16.49 8.19
C PRO A 151 13.59 -16.57 7.64
N PRO A 152 12.62 -17.23 8.31
CA PRO A 152 11.25 -17.24 7.83
C PRO A 152 10.57 -15.86 7.96
N ALA A 153 10.88 -15.06 8.99
CA ALA A 153 10.36 -13.70 9.11
C ALA A 153 10.92 -12.78 8.01
N ARG A 154 12.21 -12.93 7.63
CA ARG A 154 12.81 -12.18 6.52
C ARG A 154 12.15 -12.51 5.18
N ALA A 155 11.93 -13.80 4.91
CA ALA A 155 11.21 -14.23 3.71
C ALA A 155 9.78 -13.67 3.70
N PHE A 156 9.11 -13.65 4.85
CA PHE A 156 7.78 -13.06 4.99
C PHE A 156 7.80 -11.54 4.78
N CYS A 157 8.75 -10.80 5.35
CA CYS A 157 8.94 -9.37 5.09
C CYS A 157 9.18 -9.09 3.61
N ALA A 158 9.97 -9.92 2.92
CA ALA A 158 10.17 -9.79 1.48
C ALA A 158 8.84 -9.97 0.70
N LEU A 159 7.99 -10.91 1.09
CA LEU A 159 6.66 -11.08 0.48
C LEU A 159 5.74 -9.88 0.76
N VAL A 160 5.72 -9.39 2.00
CA VAL A 160 4.92 -8.20 2.39
C VAL A 160 5.40 -6.96 1.65
N ALA A 161 6.70 -6.80 1.46
CA ALA A 161 7.29 -5.73 0.67
C ALA A 161 6.81 -5.77 -0.80
N LEU A 162 6.73 -6.94 -1.40
CA LEU A 162 6.20 -7.12 -2.78
C LEU A 162 4.70 -6.80 -2.85
N LEU A 163 3.92 -7.20 -1.84
CA LEU A 163 2.49 -6.87 -1.76
C LEU A 163 2.25 -5.36 -1.54
N GLY A 164 3.14 -4.69 -0.80
CA GLY A 164 3.11 -3.25 -0.57
C GLY A 164 3.27 -2.42 -1.86
N LEU A 165 3.88 -2.96 -2.91
CA LEU A 165 4.03 -2.25 -4.19
C LEU A 165 2.69 -1.92 -4.85
N GLY A 166 1.67 -2.74 -4.65
CA GLY A 166 0.32 -2.46 -5.13
C GLY A 166 -0.36 -1.32 -4.37
N LEU A 167 -0.01 -1.12 -3.10
CA LEU A 167 -0.51 0.02 -2.33
C LEU A 167 0.01 1.35 -2.87
N PHE A 168 1.25 1.38 -3.38
CA PHE A 168 1.86 2.61 -3.89
C PHE A 168 1.07 3.22 -5.06
N SER A 169 0.32 2.40 -5.82
CA SER A 169 -0.60 2.87 -6.86
C SER A 169 -1.69 3.81 -6.31
N THR A 170 -2.15 3.57 -5.08
CA THR A 170 -3.19 4.42 -4.47
C THR A 170 -2.67 5.84 -4.19
N PHE A 171 -1.37 5.98 -3.88
CA PHE A 171 -0.71 7.28 -3.72
C PHE A 171 -0.59 8.01 -5.06
N THR A 172 -0.27 7.30 -6.14
CA THR A 172 -0.18 7.92 -7.48
C THR A 172 -1.53 8.44 -7.95
N ASP A 173 -2.61 7.72 -7.65
CA ASP A 173 -3.98 8.16 -7.96
C ASP A 173 -4.36 9.40 -7.15
N LEU A 174 -4.08 9.42 -5.84
CA LEU A 174 -4.32 10.58 -4.99
C LEU A 174 -3.54 11.82 -5.48
N ALA A 175 -2.28 11.64 -5.88
CA ALA A 175 -1.46 12.70 -6.44
C ALA A 175 -2.00 13.21 -7.78
N GLY A 176 -2.57 12.32 -8.60
CA GLY A 176 -3.25 12.65 -9.86
C GLY A 176 -4.48 13.53 -9.64
N GLU A 177 -5.34 13.15 -8.69
CA GLU A 177 -6.53 13.92 -8.32
C GLU A 177 -6.22 15.25 -7.67
N TRP A 178 -5.16 15.31 -6.87
CA TRP A 178 -4.65 16.56 -6.34
C TRP A 178 -4.22 17.48 -7.49
N ARG A 179 -3.50 16.97 -8.49
CA ARG A 179 -3.09 17.75 -9.66
C ARG A 179 -4.28 18.23 -10.50
N SER A 180 -5.29 17.39 -10.71
CA SER A 180 -6.51 17.81 -11.43
C SER A 180 -7.30 18.85 -10.63
N SER A 181 -7.35 18.69 -9.30
CA SER A 181 -7.96 19.66 -8.40
C SER A 181 -7.25 21.01 -8.43
N VAL A 182 -5.91 21.03 -8.47
CA VAL A 182 -5.12 22.26 -8.58
C VAL A 182 -5.32 22.96 -9.93
N ARG A 183 -5.44 22.21 -11.04
CA ARG A 183 -5.74 22.79 -12.37
C ARG A 183 -7.13 23.43 -12.42
N VAL A 184 -8.10 22.89 -11.69
CA VAL A 184 -9.47 23.42 -11.59
C VAL A 184 -9.56 24.56 -10.56
N ALA A 185 -8.79 24.50 -9.46
CA ALA A 185 -8.81 25.45 -8.35
C ALA A 185 -8.03 26.75 -8.61
N GLY A 186 -7.67 27.05 -9.86
CA GLY A 186 -7.26 28.40 -10.29
C GLY A 186 -8.31 29.51 -10.05
N GLY A 187 -9.43 29.20 -9.38
CA GLY A 187 -10.49 30.13 -8.98
C GLY A 187 -10.85 30.20 -7.49
N GLY A 188 -10.20 29.48 -6.55
CA GLY A 188 -10.51 29.68 -5.11
C GLY A 188 -10.03 28.60 -4.14
N LEU A 189 -8.92 28.87 -3.45
CA LEU A 189 -8.22 27.93 -2.56
C LEU A 189 -8.98 27.54 -1.26
N ALA A 190 -9.99 28.28 -0.81
CA ALA A 190 -10.48 28.15 0.56
C ALA A 190 -11.53 27.04 0.77
N LEU A 191 -12.29 26.65 -0.26
CA LEU A 191 -13.38 25.66 -0.11
C LEU A 191 -12.91 24.21 -0.25
N GLN A 192 -11.79 23.97 -0.93
CA GLN A 192 -11.35 22.65 -1.36
C GLN A 192 -10.52 21.89 -0.30
N CYS A 193 -9.87 22.62 0.62
CA CYS A 193 -9.20 22.03 1.78
C CYS A 193 -10.20 21.30 2.70
N CYS A 194 -11.43 21.81 2.85
CA CYS A 194 -12.45 21.20 3.71
C CYS A 194 -12.98 19.87 3.16
N VAL A 195 -13.12 19.73 1.84
CA VAL A 195 -13.62 18.50 1.21
C VAL A 195 -12.56 17.40 1.26
N THR A 196 -11.29 17.74 1.05
CA THR A 196 -10.19 16.76 1.03
C THR A 196 -9.95 16.20 2.44
N LEU A 197 -9.99 17.04 3.48
CA LEU A 197 -9.93 16.63 4.89
C LEU A 197 -11.18 15.86 5.34
N GLY A 198 -12.37 16.21 4.84
CA GLY A 198 -13.62 15.51 5.16
C GLY A 198 -13.63 14.05 4.65
N VAL A 199 -13.06 13.80 3.46
CA VAL A 199 -12.95 12.46 2.88
C VAL A 199 -11.87 11.62 3.58
N THR A 200 -10.81 12.23 4.11
CA THR A 200 -9.79 11.50 4.89
C THR A 200 -10.22 11.19 6.32
N LEU A 201 -11.11 12.00 6.92
CA LEU A 201 -11.58 11.82 8.31
C LEU A 201 -12.94 11.12 8.43
N GLY A 202 -13.55 10.66 7.32
CA GLY A 202 -14.81 9.92 7.37
C GLY A 202 -15.99 10.69 7.96
N VAL A 203 -15.93 12.03 7.97
CA VAL A 203 -17.06 12.85 8.42
C VAL A 203 -17.97 13.06 7.21
N GLY A 204 -19.05 12.28 7.17
CA GLY A 204 -20.08 12.38 6.15
C GLY A 204 -20.59 13.81 6.00
N THR A 205 -20.84 14.20 4.75
CA THR A 205 -21.32 15.51 4.29
C THR A 205 -22.78 15.80 4.70
N ALA A 206 -23.18 15.48 5.93
CA ALA A 206 -24.57 15.55 6.39
C ALA A 206 -24.92 16.82 7.19
N ALA A 207 -24.04 17.81 7.27
CA ALA A 207 -24.33 19.06 7.94
C ALA A 207 -23.88 20.23 7.07
N PHE A 208 -24.73 20.69 6.15
CA PHE A 208 -24.89 22.09 5.73
C PHE A 208 -26.03 22.12 4.69
N ALA A 209 -27.26 22.13 5.22
CA ALA A 209 -28.43 22.75 4.61
C ALA A 209 -28.93 23.82 5.59
#